data_AF-A0A0Q6H399-F1
#
_entry.id   AF-A0A0Q6H399-F1
#
_cell.length_a   1.000
_cell.length_b   1.000
_cell.length_c   1.000
_cell.angle_alpha   90.00
_cell.angle_beta   90.00
_cell.angle_gamma   90.00
#
_symmetry.space_group_name_H-M   'P 1'
#
loop_
_entity.id
_entity.type
_entity.pdbx_description
1 polymer ?
#
loop_
_entity_poly.entity_id
_entity_poly.type
_entity_poly.pdbx_seq_one_letter_code
_entity_poly.pdbx_strand_id
1 'polypeptide(L)'
;MNAQSVVAVYASQTKTVIRTAAGGENTSFVIAESTEDVVKHLSAAGVQFITLKRRKDGGQMHFNRSQTVGIYQRAEATIVRTTASGEHAEFMVRESLADIEGLSSGRKDNGTRAKAI
;
A
#
# COMPACT_ATOMS: atom_id res chain seq x y z
N MET A 1 9.75 5.57 -15.69
CA MET A 1 9.71 5.27 -14.24
C MET A 1 9.92 3.78 -14.06
N ASN A 2 10.85 3.33 -13.21
CA ASN A 2 10.94 1.91 -12.86
C ASN A 2 9.75 1.59 -11.93
N ALA A 3 8.81 0.75 -12.37
CA ALA A 3 7.60 0.43 -11.59
C ALA A 3 7.94 -0.14 -10.21
N GLN A 4 9.06 -0.86 -10.08
CA GLN A 4 9.52 -1.44 -8.82
C GLN A 4 10.01 -0.37 -7.81
N SER A 5 10.33 0.83 -8.28
CA SER A 5 10.71 1.97 -7.43
C SER A 5 9.51 2.73 -6.85
N VAL A 6 8.28 2.41 -7.27
CA VAL A 6 7.07 2.96 -6.67
C VAL A 6 6.95 2.46 -5.24
N VAL A 7 6.69 3.37 -4.32
CA VAL A 7 6.52 3.10 -2.89
C VAL A 7 5.05 3.12 -2.52
N ALA A 8 4.33 4.15 -2.96
CA ALA A 8 2.92 4.29 -2.64
C ALA A 8 2.16 5.02 -3.77
N VAL A 9 0.89 4.68 -3.94
CA VAL A 9 -0.07 5.37 -4.80
C VAL A 9 -1.30 5.69 -3.98
N TYR A 10 -1.74 6.95 -3.98
CA TYR A 10 -2.92 7.36 -3.23
C TYR A 10 -3.58 8.61 -3.82
N ALA A 11 -4.88 8.73 -3.60
CA ALA A 11 -5.63 9.92 -3.96
C ALA A 11 -5.35 11.08 -2.98
N SER A 12 -5.10 12.26 -3.53
CA SER A 12 -5.03 13.53 -2.80
C SER A 12 -5.91 14.55 -3.52
N GLN A 13 -7.01 14.96 -2.88
CA GLN A 13 -8.03 15.83 -3.45
C GLN A 13 -8.57 15.25 -4.78
N THR A 14 -8.22 15.86 -5.92
CA THR A 14 -8.66 15.47 -7.28
C THR A 14 -7.56 14.82 -8.11
N LYS A 15 -6.40 14.51 -7.51
CA LYS A 15 -5.23 14.00 -8.22
C LYS A 15 -4.68 12.74 -7.57
N THR A 16 -4.05 11.90 -8.36
CA THR A 16 -3.32 10.74 -7.86
C THR A 16 -1.88 11.15 -7.58
N VAL A 17 -1.38 10.76 -6.41
CA VAL A 17 0.01 10.93 -6.02
C VAL A 17 0.70 9.58 -6.12
N ILE A 18 1.77 9.50 -6.91
CA ILE A 18 2.71 8.38 -6.92
C ILE A 18 3.96 8.83 -6.18
N ARG A 19 4.33 8.10 -5.13
CA ARG A 19 5.62 8.29 -4.48
C ARG A 19 6.60 7.22 -4.91
N THR A 20 7.84 7.61 -5.16
CA THR A 20 8.92 6.71 -5.58
C THR A 20 10.15 6.89 -4.71
N ALA A 21 10.95 5.83 -4.63
CA ALA A 21 12.28 5.80 -4.02
C ALA A 21 13.41 5.88 -5.07
N ALA A 22 13.08 6.24 -6.31
CA ALA A 22 14.04 6.25 -7.41
C ALA A 22 15.17 7.25 -7.11
N GLY A 23 16.42 6.77 -7.03
CA GLY A 23 17.60 7.62 -6.81
C GLY A 23 17.95 7.93 -5.36
N GLY A 24 17.31 7.27 -4.38
CA GLY A 24 17.60 7.48 -2.94
C GLY A 24 16.90 8.69 -2.34
N GLU A 25 16.13 9.43 -3.14
CA GLU A 25 15.30 10.53 -2.70
C GLU A 25 13.81 10.16 -2.74
N ASN A 26 13.06 10.68 -1.77
CA ASN A 26 11.61 10.56 -1.74
C ASN A 26 10.97 11.57 -2.70
N THR A 27 10.66 11.14 -3.94
CA THR A 27 9.99 11.99 -4.93
C THR A 27 8.52 11.64 -5.03
N SER A 28 7.66 12.67 -5.07
CA SER A 28 6.22 12.53 -5.31
C SER A 28 5.86 13.11 -6.67
N PHE A 29 5.21 12.32 -7.51
CA PHE A 29 4.64 12.73 -8.78
C PHE A 29 3.13 12.87 -8.64
N VAL A 30 2.59 13.95 -9.18
CA VAL A 30 1.16 14.18 -9.23
C VAL A 30 0.69 13.94 -10.66
N ILE A 31 -0.26 13.04 -10.83
CA ILE A 31 -0.78 12.65 -12.14
C ILE A 31 -2.30 12.79 -12.20
N ALA A 32 -2.81 12.97 -13.42
CA ALA A 32 -4.23 13.20 -13.68
C ALA A 32 -5.05 11.91 -13.72
N GLU A 33 -4.42 10.76 -13.94
CA GLU A 33 -5.09 9.46 -13.96
C GLU A 33 -5.67 9.10 -12.59
N SER A 34 -6.74 8.31 -12.60
CA SER A 34 -7.36 7.81 -11.37
C SER A 34 -6.38 6.89 -10.62
N THR A 35 -6.53 6.82 -9.29
CA THR A 35 -5.69 5.94 -8.47
C THR A 35 -5.83 4.48 -8.90
N GLU A 36 -7.03 4.07 -9.30
CA GLU A 36 -7.32 2.71 -9.78
C GLU A 36 -6.60 2.39 -11.09
N ASP A 37 -6.64 3.29 -12.08
CA ASP A 37 -5.96 3.09 -13.36
C ASP A 37 -4.44 2.98 -13.17
N VAL A 38 -3.89 3.82 -12.30
CA VAL A 38 -2.47 3.82 -11.98
C VAL A 38 -2.04 2.53 -11.31
N VAL A 39 -2.81 2.06 -10.32
CA VAL A 39 -2.57 0.77 -9.66
C VAL A 39 -2.68 -0.37 -10.66
N LYS A 40 -3.65 -0.33 -11.58
CA LYS A 40 -3.82 -1.33 -12.64
C LYS A 40 -2.61 -1.36 -13.58
N HIS A 41 -2.14 -0.21 -14.04
CA HIS A 41 -0.96 -0.10 -14.90
C HIS A 41 0.30 -0.63 -14.21
N LEU A 42 0.51 -0.27 -12.94
CA LEU A 42 1.66 -0.74 -12.18
C LEU A 42 1.58 -2.24 -11.83
N SER A 43 0.36 -2.75 -11.58
CA SER A 43 0.13 -4.18 -11.36
C SER A 43 0.39 -5.00 -12.62
N ALA A 44 0.00 -4.49 -13.80
CA ALA A 44 0.34 -5.09 -15.08
C ALA A 44 1.86 -5.11 -15.34
N ALA A 45 2.61 -4.16 -14.74
CA ALA A 45 4.07 -4.14 -14.74
C ALA A 45 4.70 -5.01 -13.62
N GLY A 46 3.91 -5.79 -12.90
CA GLY A 46 4.38 -6.74 -11.88
C GLY A 46 4.53 -6.18 -10.47
N VAL A 47 4.02 -4.98 -10.19
CA VAL A 47 4.01 -4.43 -8.82
C VAL A 47 2.84 -5.02 -8.04
N GLN A 48 3.10 -5.53 -6.85
CA GLN A 48 2.05 -5.98 -5.93
C GLN A 48 1.81 -4.89 -4.88
N PHE A 49 0.55 -4.68 -4.51
CA PHE A 49 0.18 -3.66 -3.53
C PHE A 49 -0.43 -4.26 -2.27
N ILE A 50 -0.12 -3.64 -1.13
CA ILE A 50 -0.90 -3.73 0.11
C ILE A 50 -1.83 -2.51 0.10
N THR A 51 -3.13 -2.75 0.22
CA THR A 51 -4.14 -1.68 0.18
C THR A 51 -4.62 -1.38 1.60
N LEU A 52 -4.51 -0.10 1.97
CA LEU A 52 -4.95 0.42 3.26
C LEU A 52 -6.11 1.39 3.03
N LYS A 53 -7.24 1.17 3.70
CA LYS A 53 -8.42 2.02 3.60
C LYS A 53 -8.44 3.04 4.74
N ARG A 54 -8.43 4.33 4.40
CA ARG A 54 -8.60 5.44 5.35
C ARG A 54 -9.98 5.40 5.98
N ARG A 55 -10.06 5.62 7.29
CA ARG A 55 -11.31 5.53 8.04
C ARG A 55 -12.20 6.74 7.81
N LYS A 56 -11.63 7.93 7.64
CA LYS A 56 -12.39 9.19 7.58
C LYS A 56 -13.21 9.34 6.30
N ASP A 57 -12.66 8.95 5.16
CA ASP A 57 -13.25 9.19 3.85
C ASP A 57 -13.32 7.94 2.96
N GLY A 58 -12.88 6.79 3.47
CA GLY A 58 -12.84 5.55 2.70
C GLY A 58 -11.77 5.53 1.59
N GLY A 59 -10.93 6.57 1.49
CA GLY A 59 -9.89 6.67 0.48
C GLY A 59 -8.84 5.58 0.64
N GLN A 60 -8.35 5.06 -0.48
CA GLN A 60 -7.38 3.96 -0.47
C GLN A 60 -5.96 4.49 -0.66
N MET A 61 -5.03 3.83 0.03
CA MET A 61 -3.59 4.00 -0.15
C MET A 61 -2.99 2.64 -0.49
N HIS A 62 -2.29 2.58 -1.62
CA HIS A 62 -1.71 1.36 -2.15
C HIS A 62 -0.19 1.43 -1.97
N PHE A 63 0.37 0.57 -1.13
CA PHE A 63 1.80 0.51 -0.87
C PHE A 63 2.41 -0.65 -1.63
N ASN A 64 3.50 -0.42 -2.36
CA ASN A 64 4.20 -1.50 -3.04
C ASN A 64 4.72 -2.49 -1.99
N ARG A 65 4.26 -3.74 -2.09
CA ARG A 65 4.57 -4.82 -1.15
C ARG A 65 6.08 -5.07 -1.06
N SER A 66 6.78 -5.01 -2.19
CA SER A 66 8.24 -5.22 -2.23
C SER A 66 9.03 -4.11 -1.52
N GLN A 67 8.44 -2.92 -1.42
CA GLN A 67 9.02 -1.78 -0.72
C GLN A 67 8.55 -1.68 0.73
N THR A 68 7.63 -2.53 1.19
CA THR A 68 7.04 -2.47 2.54
C THR A 68 7.70 -3.51 3.45
N VAL A 69 8.29 -3.05 4.55
CA VAL A 69 9.00 -3.92 5.51
C VAL A 69 8.27 -4.09 6.83
N GLY A 70 7.25 -3.26 7.09
CA GLY A 70 6.44 -3.40 8.30
C GLY A 70 5.22 -2.51 8.30
N ILE A 71 4.16 -2.97 8.95
CA ILE A 71 2.95 -2.20 9.22
C ILE A 71 2.64 -2.38 10.70
N TYR A 72 2.59 -1.29 11.47
CA TYR A 72 2.32 -1.32 12.90
C TYR A 72 1.51 -0.11 13.34
N GLN A 73 0.81 -0.23 14.46
CA GLN A 73 0.08 0.88 15.05
C GLN A 73 0.97 1.62 16.06
N ARG A 74 0.92 2.94 16.01
CA ARG A 74 1.56 3.82 17.00
C ARG A 74 0.57 4.92 17.37
N ALA A 75 0.09 4.90 18.61
CA ALA A 75 -0.99 5.76 19.09
C ALA A 75 -2.21 5.66 18.16
N GLU A 76 -2.70 6.79 17.63
CA GLU A 76 -3.88 6.85 16.75
C GLU A 76 -3.57 6.65 15.27
N ALA A 77 -2.32 6.33 14.92
CA ALA A 77 -1.86 6.22 13.54
C ALA A 77 -1.38 4.81 13.19
N THR A 78 -1.66 4.39 11.96
CA THR A 78 -0.95 3.27 11.34
C THR A 78 0.32 3.77 10.68
N ILE A 79 1.44 3.14 11.01
CA ILE A 79 2.74 3.42 10.42
C ILE A 79 3.08 2.32 9.42
N VAL A 80 3.36 2.71 8.18
CA VAL A 80 3.90 1.82 7.13
C VAL A 80 5.38 2.13 6.97
N ARG A 81 6.23 1.18 7.33
CA ARG A 81 7.68 1.28 7.15
C ARG A 81 8.07 0.69 5.79
N THR A 82 8.88 1.43 5.05
CA THR A 82 9.29 1.11 3.68
C THR A 82 10.81 1.16 3.50
N THR A 83 11.33 0.54 2.45
CA THR A 83 12.76 0.55 2.06
C THR A 83 13.17 1.79 1.25
N ALA A 84 12.32 2.81 1.15
CA ALA A 84 12.44 3.90 0.18
C ALA A 84 13.69 4.80 0.27
N SER A 85 14.63 4.53 1.18
CA SER A 85 15.79 5.39 1.45
C SER A 85 17.03 4.64 1.95
N GLY A 86 17.22 3.36 1.57
CA GLY A 86 18.42 2.59 1.90
C GLY A 86 18.53 2.09 3.35
N GLU A 87 17.97 2.82 4.32
CA GLU A 87 17.76 2.34 5.70
C GLU A 87 16.27 1.99 5.91
N HIS A 88 15.40 2.92 6.32
CA HIS A 88 13.95 2.74 6.35
C HIS A 88 13.23 4.10 6.33
N ALA A 89 12.11 4.23 5.61
CA ALA A 89 11.25 5.42 5.62
C ALA A 89 9.86 5.08 6.18
N GLU A 90 9.35 5.91 7.09
CA GLU A 90 8.06 5.71 7.75
C GLU A 90 6.96 6.61 7.16
N PHE A 91 5.85 5.98 6.81
CA PHE A 91 4.63 6.63 6.35
C PHE A 91 3.59 6.59 7.45
N MET A 92 3.27 7.75 7.99
CA MET A 92 2.21 7.90 8.97
C MET A 92 0.87 8.06 8.27
N VAL A 93 0.02 7.04 8.38
CA VAL A 93 -1.40 7.15 8.10
C VAL A 93 -2.07 7.55 9.41
N ARG A 94 -2.46 8.83 9.53
CA ARG A 94 -2.94 9.46 10.78
C ARG A 94 -4.22 8.85 11.37
N GLU A 95 -4.77 7.83 10.74
CA GLU A 95 -6.03 7.20 11.12
C GLU A 95 -5.80 5.72 11.39
N SER A 96 -6.46 5.19 12.43
CA SER A 96 -6.57 3.75 12.68
C SER A 96 -7.31 3.09 11.51
N LEU A 97 -6.63 2.17 10.81
CA LEU A 97 -7.18 1.47 9.65
C LEU A 97 -8.23 0.45 10.08
N ALA A 98 -9.40 0.48 9.43
CA ALA A 98 -10.45 -0.50 9.66
C ALA A 98 -10.15 -1.83 8.96
N ASP A 99 -9.56 -1.77 7.75
CA ASP A 99 -9.31 -2.94 6.89
C ASP A 99 -7.93 -2.82 6.22
N ILE A 100 -7.12 -3.88 6.32
CA ILE A 100 -5.85 -4.02 5.60
C ILE A 100 -5.98 -5.22 4.66
N GLU A 101 -5.94 -4.97 3.35
CA GLU A 101 -5.97 -6.01 2.32
C GLU A 101 -4.56 -6.25 1.76
N GLY A 102 -4.23 -7.52 1.48
CA GLY A 102 -2.95 -7.91 0.86
C GLY A 102 -1.83 -8.33 1.83
N LEU A 103 -2.11 -8.42 3.14
CA LEU A 103 -1.15 -8.95 4.15
C LEU A 103 -1.06 -10.48 4.20
N SER A 104 -1.87 -11.23 3.45
CA SER A 104 -1.90 -12.69 3.54
C SER A 104 -0.68 -13.35 2.88
N SER A 105 0.28 -13.77 3.71
CA SER A 105 1.05 -14.99 3.46
C SER A 105 0.34 -16.15 4.15
N GLY A 106 -0.41 -16.94 3.37
CA GLY A 106 -0.80 -18.32 3.71
C GLY A 106 -1.52 -18.57 5.05
N ARG A 107 -2.86 -18.57 5.01
CA ARG A 107 -3.63 -19.65 5.63
C ARG A 107 -4.76 -20.00 4.67
N LYS A 108 -4.63 -21.12 3.98
CA LYS A 108 -5.81 -21.77 3.39
C LYS A 108 -6.61 -22.25 4.59
N ASP A 109 -7.84 -21.78 4.70
CA ASP A 109 -8.81 -22.30 5.66
C ASP A 109 -9.18 -23.70 5.18
N ASN A 110 -8.38 -24.68 5.60
CA ASN A 110 -8.55 -26.07 5.22
C ASN A 110 -9.59 -26.70 6.15
N GLY A 111 -10.65 -27.27 5.56
CA GLY A 111 -11.45 -28.30 6.21
C GLY A 111 -12.83 -27.86 6.67
N THR A 112 -13.74 -27.75 5.70
CA THR A 112 -15.14 -28.14 5.81
C THR A 112 -15.31 -29.23 6.87
N ARG A 113 -15.98 -28.93 7.98
CA ARG A 113 -16.36 -29.93 8.99
C ARG A 113 -17.23 -30.99 8.30
N ALA A 114 -16.74 -32.21 8.27
CA ALA A 114 -17.50 -33.39 7.87
C ALA A 114 -18.80 -33.45 8.69
N LYS A 115 -19.94 -33.57 8.00
CA LYS A 115 -21.20 -34.02 8.60
C LYS A 115 -20.97 -35.46 9.09
N ALA A 116 -21.07 -35.67 10.39
CA ALA A 116 -21.31 -37.01 10.93
C ALA A 116 -22.77 -37.39 10.62
N ILE A 117 -22.94 -38.56 10.00
CA ILE A 117 -24.20 -39.30 9.93
C ILE A 117 -24.09 -40.37 11.01
#